data_AF-A0A6A2Z4C3-F1
#
_entry.id   AF-A0A6A2Z4C3-F1
#
_cell.length_a   1.000
_cell.length_b   1.000
_cell.length_c   1.000
_cell.angle_alpha   90.00
_cell.angle_beta   90.00
_cell.angle_gamma   90.00
#
_symmetry.space_group_name_H-M   'P 1'
#
loop_
_entity.id
_entity.type
_entity.pdbx_description
1 polymer ?
#
loop_
_entity_poly.entity_id
_entity_poly.type
_entity_poly.pdbx_seq_one_letter_code
_entity_poly.pdbx_strand_id
1 'polypeptide(L)'
;MHADYTGQGFDQLLDVIVKIKNNPNDRRIILSAWNPSDLKLMALPPCHMFAQFYVANGNYHAKCDFIHVLVILMSIALMLGPYKSSFRNCQSLFQLSLIIHLKIILKINPEKKNIDSFVSSDFELIGYDPHKKIEMKMAV
;
A
#
# COMPACT_ATOMS: atom_id res chain seq x y z
N MET A 1 15.31 4.77 20.21
CA MET A 1 13.98 4.20 19.95
C MET A 1 13.16 3.96 21.24
N HIS A 2 13.61 4.39 22.43
CA HIS A 2 12.96 4.08 23.71
C HIS A 2 12.16 5.25 24.32
N ALA A 3 12.00 6.35 23.58
CA ALA A 3 11.18 7.48 24.02
C ALA A 3 9.71 7.24 23.65
N ASP A 4 8.79 7.79 24.46
CA ASP A 4 7.36 7.82 24.15
C ASP A 4 7.05 9.02 23.24
N TYR A 5 6.44 8.73 22.09
CA TYR A 5 6.04 9.72 21.08
C TYR A 5 4.52 9.96 21.05
N THR A 6 3.78 9.42 22.02
CA THR A 6 2.32 9.59 22.11
C THR A 6 1.94 11.07 22.12
N GLY A 7 1.12 11.49 21.16
CA GLY A 7 0.65 12.87 21.02
C GLY A 7 1.66 13.86 20.45
N GLN A 8 2.83 13.41 19.99
CA GLN A 8 3.82 14.26 19.34
C GLN A 8 3.68 14.20 17.82
N GLY A 9 3.94 15.34 17.16
CA GLY A 9 3.86 15.45 15.70
C GLY A 9 2.42 15.47 15.17
N PHE A 10 2.26 15.09 13.90
CA PHE A 10 0.97 15.04 13.23
C PHE A 10 0.68 13.62 12.76
N ASP A 11 -0.42 13.03 13.24
CA ASP A 11 -0.86 11.70 12.87
C ASP A 11 -1.52 11.70 11.49
N GLN A 12 -0.68 11.56 10.46
CA GLN A 12 -1.12 11.48 9.07
C GLN A 12 -2.01 10.26 8.81
N LEU A 13 -1.80 9.13 9.50
CA LEU A 13 -2.54 7.90 9.26
C LEU A 13 -4.00 8.03 9.73
N LEU A 14 -4.19 8.58 10.92
CA LEU A 14 -5.52 8.87 11.44
C LEU A 14 -6.27 9.89 10.56
N ASP A 15 -5.59 10.97 10.12
CA ASP A 15 -6.18 11.97 9.21
C ASP A 15 -6.62 11.33 7.88
N VAL A 16 -5.81 10.45 7.30
CA VAL A 16 -6.16 9.69 6.09
C VAL A 16 -7.40 8.83 6.33
N ILE A 17 -7.46 8.07 7.43
CA ILE A 17 -8.61 7.21 7.76
C ILE A 17 -9.89 8.05 7.92
N VAL A 18 -9.79 9.18 8.62
CA VAL A 18 -10.92 10.10 8.82
C VAL A 18 -11.40 10.69 7.50
N LYS A 19 -10.48 11.13 6.63
CA LYS A 19 -10.82 11.66 5.30
C LYS A 19 -11.47 10.61 4.40
N ILE A 20 -10.96 9.39 4.38
CA ILE A 20 -11.57 8.29 3.60
C ILE A 20 -13.01 8.03 4.06
N LYS A 21 -13.29 8.08 5.37
CA LYS A 21 -14.63 7.85 5.92
C LYS A 21 -15.59 9.01 5.71
N ASN A 22 -15.13 10.25 5.90
CA ASN A 22 -16.00 11.43 5.97
C ASN A 22 -16.04 12.24 4.66
N ASN A 23 -14.98 12.20 3.85
CA ASN A 23 -14.87 12.93 2.60
C ASN A 23 -14.09 12.13 1.53
N PRO A 24 -14.65 11.01 1.04
CA PRO A 24 -13.94 10.08 0.14
C PRO A 24 -13.56 10.69 -1.22
N ASN A 25 -14.24 11.77 -1.63
CA ASN A 25 -13.96 12.48 -2.88
C ASN A 25 -12.84 13.52 -2.76
N ASP A 26 -12.26 13.69 -1.56
CA ASP A 26 -11.12 14.56 -1.37
C ASP A 26 -9.92 14.06 -2.18
N ARG A 27 -9.30 14.96 -2.94
CA ARG A 27 -8.10 14.67 -3.73
C ARG A 27 -6.82 14.84 -2.92
N ARG A 28 -6.92 15.29 -1.66
CA ARG A 28 -5.82 15.61 -0.74
C ARG A 28 -5.65 14.58 0.38
N ILE A 29 -6.06 13.33 0.13
CA ILE A 29 -5.78 12.21 1.01
C ILE A 29 -4.37 11.71 0.69
N ILE A 30 -3.36 12.29 1.35
CA ILE A 30 -1.94 12.07 1.09
C ILE A 30 -1.23 11.72 2.39
N LEU A 31 -0.35 10.74 2.33
CA LEU A 31 0.59 10.37 3.39
C LEU A 31 2.02 10.57 2.87
N SER A 32 2.86 11.27 3.64
CA SER A 32 4.26 11.51 3.29
C SER A 32 5.22 11.01 4.37
N ALA A 33 6.29 10.35 3.92
CA ALA A 33 7.43 9.97 4.75
C ALA A 33 8.61 10.94 4.61
N TRP A 34 8.52 11.94 3.72
CA TRP A 34 9.63 12.84 3.41
C TRP A 34 9.60 14.09 4.31
N ASN A 35 10.49 14.13 5.31
CA ASN A 35 10.69 15.30 6.17
C ASN A 35 12.11 15.87 5.99
N PRO A 36 12.29 17.01 5.27
CA PRO A 36 13.60 17.63 5.03
C PRO A 36 14.44 17.90 6.28
N SER A 37 13.78 18.26 7.39
CA SER A 37 14.46 18.59 8.65
C SER A 37 15.11 17.36 9.29
N ASP A 38 14.49 16.19 9.14
CA ASP A 38 14.91 14.95 9.80
C ASP A 38 15.77 14.05 8.90
N LEU A 39 16.00 14.42 7.64
CA LEU A 39 16.75 13.59 6.68
C LEU A 39 18.14 13.20 7.18
N LYS A 40 18.81 14.10 7.92
CA LYS A 40 20.16 13.86 8.47
C LYS A 40 20.15 12.91 9.67
N LEU A 41 18.99 12.69 10.28
CA LEU A 41 18.81 11.78 11.42
C LEU A 41 18.43 10.37 10.97
N MET A 42 18.03 10.18 9.71
CA MET A 42 17.64 8.90 9.15
C MET A 42 18.86 8.08 8.72
N ALA A 43 18.83 6.75 8.92
CA ALA A 43 19.89 5.85 8.46
C ALA A 43 19.97 5.79 6.92
N LEU A 44 18.82 5.87 6.25
CA LEU A 44 18.67 5.94 4.80
C LEU A 44 17.47 6.83 4.46
N PRO A 45 17.50 7.58 3.35
CA PRO A 45 16.35 8.38 2.92
C PRO A 45 15.16 7.48 2.55
N PRO A 46 13.92 7.95 2.74
CA PRO A 46 12.74 7.13 2.48
C PRO A 46 12.53 6.92 0.97
N CYS A 47 12.54 5.65 0.53
CA CYS A 47 12.37 5.30 -0.88
C CYS A 47 10.92 5.45 -1.39
N HIS A 48 9.94 5.25 -0.50
CA HIS A 48 8.51 5.44 -0.73
C HIS A 48 8.08 6.73 -0.03
N MET A 49 8.17 7.85 -0.78
CA MET A 49 8.08 9.21 -0.21
C MET A 49 6.64 9.66 0.02
N PHE A 50 5.73 9.28 -0.89
CA PHE A 50 4.34 9.72 -0.89
C PHE A 50 3.41 8.58 -1.26
N ALA A 51 2.27 8.50 -0.58
CA ALA A 51 1.12 7.69 -0.94
C ALA A 51 -0.11 8.59 -1.06
N GLN A 52 -0.76 8.60 -2.22
CA GLN A 52 -2.04 9.26 -2.42
C GLN A 52 -3.15 8.23 -2.49
N PHE A 53 -4.22 8.47 -1.73
CA PHE A 53 -5.40 7.61 -1.68
C PHE A 53 -6.53 8.23 -2.48
N TYR A 54 -7.28 7.38 -3.17
CA TYR A 54 -8.48 7.76 -3.90
C TYR A 54 -9.57 6.71 -3.68
N VAL A 55 -10.79 7.14 -3.38
CA VAL A 55 -11.94 6.25 -3.27
C VAL A 55 -12.70 6.29 -4.59
N ALA A 56 -12.70 5.17 -5.31
CA ALA A 56 -13.51 5.00 -6.50
C ALA A 56 -14.85 4.39 -6.09
N ASN A 57 -15.93 5.16 -6.22
CA ASN A 57 -17.28 4.63 -6.09
C ASN A 57 -17.55 3.70 -7.28
N GLY A 58 -17.90 2.45 -7.00
CA GLY A 58 -18.28 1.49 -8.03
C GLY A 58 -19.52 1.97 -8.79
N ASN A 59 -19.54 1.74 -10.11
CA ASN A 59 -20.79 1.80 -10.88
C ASN A 59 -21.84 0.90 -10.17
N TYR A 60 -23.11 1.32 -10.18
CA TYR A 60 -24.29 0.75 -9.48
C TYR A 60 -24.52 -0.78 -9.56
N HIS A 61 -23.67 -1.54 -10.26
CA HIS A 61 -23.73 -3.00 -10.41
C HIS A 61 -22.72 -3.78 -9.54
N ALA A 62 -21.77 -3.13 -8.85
CA ALA A 62 -20.85 -3.79 -7.93
C ALA A 62 -20.77 -3.03 -6.60
N LYS A 63 -21.26 -3.63 -5.50
CA LYS A 63 -21.24 -3.12 -4.11
C LYS A 63 -19.83 -3.09 -3.49
N CYS A 64 -18.83 -2.55 -4.19
CA CYS A 64 -17.48 -2.43 -3.64
C CYS A 64 -16.92 -1.04 -3.96
N ASP A 65 -16.83 -0.19 -2.94
CA ASP A 65 -16.01 1.01 -3.01
C ASP A 65 -14.54 0.56 -3.01
N PHE A 66 -13.80 0.90 -4.06
CA PHE A 66 -12.41 0.51 -4.20
C PHE A 66 -11.51 1.65 -3.75
N ILE A 67 -10.61 1.39 -2.78
CA ILE A 67 -9.55 2.32 -2.41
C ILE A 67 -8.35 2.06 -3.33
N HIS A 68 -8.04 3.05 -4.17
CA HIS A 68 -6.82 3.08 -4.96
C HIS A 68 -5.72 3.82 -4.20
N VAL A 69 -4.52 3.23 -4.19
CA VAL A 69 -3.32 3.85 -3.62
C VAL A 69 -2.29 4.05 -4.72
N LEU A 70 -1.87 5.29 -4.90
CA LEU A 70 -0.74 5.66 -5.76
C LEU A 70 0.48 5.88 -4.86
N VAL A 71 1.47 5.00 -4.94
CA VAL A 71 2.75 5.14 -4.23
C VAL A 71 3.79 5.68 -5.20
N ILE A 72 4.44 6.80 -4.85
CA ILE A 72 5.53 7.37 -5.63
C ILE A 72 6.87 6.89 -5.05
N LEU A 73 7.60 6.10 -5.84
CA LEU A 73 8.95 5.64 -5.53
C LEU A 73 9.98 6.64 -6.04
N MET A 74 10.97 6.95 -5.21
CA MET A 74 12.08 7.87 -5.56
C MET A 74 12.87 7.39 -6.79
N SER A 75 12.91 6.07 -7.02
CA SER A 75 13.59 5.44 -8.16
C SER A 75 12.89 5.64 -9.52
N ILE A 76 11.59 5.94 -9.52
CA ILE A 76 10.79 6.05 -10.77
C ILE A 76 10.78 7.49 -11.30
N ALA A 77 11.04 8.49 -10.45
CA ALA A 77 10.98 9.92 -10.80
C ALA A 77 12.01 10.36 -11.86
N LEU A 78 13.07 9.56 -12.12
CA LEU A 78 14.08 9.90 -13.13
C LEU A 78 13.95 9.15 -14.46
N MET A 79 13.07 8.13 -14.58
CA MET A 79 13.08 7.27 -15.77
C MET A 79 11.73 6.99 -16.42
N LEU A 80 10.57 7.11 -15.75
CA LEU A 80 9.29 6.76 -16.39
C LEU A 80 8.15 7.70 -15.99
N GLY A 81 7.41 8.16 -17.02
CA GLY A 81 6.17 8.94 -16.90
C GLY A 81 5.08 8.26 -16.05
N PRO A 82 3.94 8.92 -15.85
CA PRO A 82 3.03 8.68 -14.72
C PRO A 82 2.53 7.23 -14.66
N TYR A 83 3.13 6.43 -13.78
CA TYR A 83 2.73 5.06 -13.53
C TYR A 83 1.58 5.06 -12.51
N LYS A 84 0.33 5.00 -13.02
CA LYS A 84 -0.83 4.72 -12.16
C LYS A 84 -0.80 3.25 -11.76
N SER A 85 -0.41 2.95 -10.53
CA SER A 85 -0.62 1.63 -9.92
C SER A 85 -2.10 1.41 -9.63
N SER A 86 -2.88 1.08 -10.67
CA SER A 86 -4.26 0.64 -10.52
C SER A 86 -4.24 -0.84 -10.11
N PHE A 87 -4.49 -1.13 -8.84
CA PHE A 87 -4.77 -2.49 -8.36
C PHE A 87 -6.12 -2.93 -8.93
N ARG A 88 -6.13 -3.36 -10.20
CA ARG A 88 -7.30 -3.95 -10.85
C ARG A 88 -7.38 -5.41 -10.47
N ASN A 89 -8.23 -5.74 -9.50
CA ASN A 89 -8.88 -7.05 -9.51
C ASN A 89 -9.91 -7.07 -10.64
N CYS A 90 -9.45 -7.32 -11.87
CA CYS A 90 -10.32 -7.75 -12.95
C CYS A 90 -9.51 -8.62 -13.91
N GLN A 91 -9.92 -9.88 -14.05
CA GLN A 91 -9.35 -10.80 -15.02
C GLN A 91 -9.50 -10.25 -16.44
N SER A 92 -8.40 -10.14 -17.18
CA SER A 92 -8.27 -10.69 -18.55
C SER A 92 -6.88 -10.41 -19.14
N LEU A 93 -6.12 -11.50 -19.28
CA LEU A 93 -5.27 -11.92 -20.42
C LEU A 93 -4.39 -10.87 -21.14
N PHE A 94 -3.07 -10.93 -20.92
CA PHE A 94 -2.09 -11.41 -21.93
C PHE A 94 -0.66 -11.40 -21.34
N GLN A 95 -0.11 -12.57 -21.01
CA GLN A 95 1.34 -12.78 -21.01
C GLN A 95 1.59 -14.27 -21.29
N LEU A 96 2.04 -14.56 -22.52
CA LEU A 96 2.41 -15.91 -22.94
C LEU A 96 3.72 -16.34 -22.26
N SER A 97 3.74 -17.63 -21.87
CA SER A 97 4.89 -18.46 -21.49
C SER A 97 5.58 -18.19 -20.14
N LEU A 98 4.98 -18.69 -19.04
CA LEU A 98 5.47 -19.86 -18.29
C LEU A 98 4.46 -20.22 -17.18
N ILE A 99 3.80 -21.37 -17.35
CA ILE A 99 3.25 -22.27 -16.31
C ILE A 99 2.38 -21.62 -15.20
N ILE A 100 1.07 -21.70 -15.46
CA ILE A 100 -0.09 -21.74 -14.57
C ILE A 100 0.26 -22.19 -13.13
N HIS A 101 0.35 -21.26 -12.18
CA HIS A 101 0.07 -21.55 -10.76
C HIS A 101 -1.06 -20.64 -10.28
N LEU A 102 -1.97 -21.26 -9.53
CA LEU A 102 -3.33 -20.81 -9.28
C LEU A 102 -3.40 -19.37 -8.74
N LYS A 103 -4.53 -18.70 -9.00
CA LYS A 103 -4.84 -17.40 -8.40
C LYS A 103 -4.69 -17.49 -6.88
N ILE A 104 -3.65 -16.86 -6.35
CA ILE A 104 -3.42 -16.75 -4.91
C ILE A 104 -4.49 -15.82 -4.33
N ILE A 105 -5.09 -16.21 -3.20
CA ILE A 105 -6.09 -15.41 -2.48
C ILE A 105 -5.52 -15.06 -1.11
N LEU A 106 -5.43 -13.76 -0.81
CA LEU A 106 -5.17 -13.28 0.54
C LEU A 106 -6.52 -13.05 1.25
N LYS A 107 -6.79 -13.82 2.29
CA LYS A 107 -7.92 -13.57 3.20
C LYS A 107 -7.44 -12.76 4.39
N ILE A 108 -8.31 -11.86 4.85
CA ILE A 108 -8.08 -11.00 6.00
C ILE A 108 -9.24 -11.22 6.97
N ASN A 109 -8.93 -11.29 8.27
CA ASN A 109 -9.95 -11.42 9.31
C ASN A 109 -10.96 -10.23 9.27
N PRO A 110 -12.26 -10.47 9.00
CA PRO A 110 -13.25 -9.40 8.86
C PRO A 110 -13.68 -8.77 10.19
N GLU A 111 -13.36 -9.40 11.33
CA GLU A 111 -13.76 -8.88 12.65
C GLU A 111 -12.91 -7.69 13.10
N LYS A 112 -11.70 -7.58 12.56
CA LYS A 112 -10.75 -6.51 12.89
C LYS A 112 -11.11 -5.23 12.14
N LYS A 113 -11.50 -4.20 12.90
CA LYS A 113 -11.91 -2.88 12.36
C LYS A 113 -10.88 -1.77 12.57
N ASN A 114 -9.84 -2.04 13.36
CA ASN A 114 -8.78 -1.09 13.68
C ASN A 114 -7.47 -1.52 12.98
N ILE A 115 -6.79 -0.56 12.33
CA ILE A 115 -5.56 -0.79 11.57
C ILE A 115 -4.38 -1.27 12.44
N ASP A 116 -4.31 -0.83 13.70
CA ASP A 116 -3.23 -1.18 14.61
C ASP A 116 -3.46 -2.54 15.31
N SER A 117 -4.64 -3.15 15.10
CA SER A 117 -5.05 -4.39 15.79
C SER A 117 -4.77 -5.68 15.03
N PHE A 118 -4.19 -5.57 13.83
CA PHE A 118 -3.86 -6.70 12.97
C PHE A 118 -2.61 -7.42 13.46
N VAL A 119 -2.67 -8.74 13.49
CA VAL A 119 -1.52 -9.62 13.76
C VAL A 119 -1.28 -10.55 12.57
N SER A 120 -0.11 -11.19 12.50
CA SER A 120 0.24 -12.06 11.36
C SER A 120 -0.76 -13.20 11.15
N SER A 121 -1.42 -13.68 12.21
CA SER A 121 -2.44 -14.74 12.13
C SER A 121 -3.77 -14.28 11.52
N ASP A 122 -3.99 -12.97 11.37
CA ASP A 122 -5.20 -12.44 10.72
C ASP A 122 -5.13 -12.51 9.18
N PHE A 123 -3.97 -12.91 8.63
CA PHE A 123 -3.70 -13.00 7.20
C PHE A 123 -3.52 -14.46 6.79
N GLU A 124 -4.35 -14.95 5.88
CA GLU A 124 -4.25 -16.30 5.34
C GLU A 124 -4.02 -16.24 3.83
N LEU A 125 -2.97 -16.91 3.37
CA LEU A 125 -2.63 -17.00 1.96
C LEU A 125 -3.02 -18.38 1.41
N ILE A 126 -4.02 -18.41 0.53
CA ILE A 126 -4.57 -19.65 -0.02
C ILE A 126 -4.10 -19.83 -1.46
N GLY A 127 -3.62 -21.03 -1.79
CA GLY A 127 -3.21 -21.39 -3.15
C GLY A 127 -1.83 -20.85 -3.55
N TYR A 128 -0.97 -20.53 -2.57
CA TYR A 128 0.41 -20.14 -2.83
C TYR A 128 1.31 -21.37 -2.92
N ASP A 129 1.75 -21.68 -4.14
CA ASP A 129 2.75 -22.71 -4.42
C ASP A 129 4.00 -22.03 -5.03
N PRO A 130 5.01 -21.65 -4.22
CA PRO A 130 6.16 -20.92 -4.72
C PRO A 130 7.20 -21.83 -5.38
N HIS A 131 7.89 -21.31 -6.39
CA HIS A 131 9.14 -21.91 -6.86
C HIS A 131 10.20 -21.95 -5.75
N LYS A 132 11.24 -22.76 -5.96
CA LYS A 132 12.38 -22.86 -5.05
C LYS A 132 12.96 -21.47 -4.76
N LYS A 133 13.17 -21.17 -3.48
CA LYS A 133 13.78 -19.92 -3.02
C LYS A 133 15.11 -19.68 -3.73
N ILE A 134 15.28 -18.48 -4.29
CA ILE A 134 16.52 -17.99 -4.89
C ILE A 134 17.16 -17.02 -3.91
N GLU A 135 18.42 -17.25 -3.56
CA GLU A 135 19.16 -16.39 -2.64
C GLU A 135 19.95 -15.33 -3.40
N MET A 136 19.82 -14.09 -2.99
CA MET A 136 20.53 -12.95 -3.55
C MET A 136 21.15 -12.13 -2.41
N LYS A 137 22.31 -11.54 -2.67
CA LYS A 137 22.98 -10.66 -1.70
C LYS A 137 22.37 -9.26 -1.78
N MET A 138 22.04 -8.68 -0.63
CA MET A 138 21.65 -7.27 -0.56
C MET A 138 22.90 -6.40 -0.78
N ALA A 139 22.79 -5.40 -1.65
CA ALA A 139 23.81 -4.37 -1.75
C ALA A 139 23.72 -3.48 -0.50
N VAL A 140 24.86 -3.31 0.18
CA VAL A 140 25.01 -2.43 1.34
C VAL A 140 25.48 -1.07 0.86
#